data_AF-J4TBA8-F1
#
_entry.id   AF-J4TBA8-F1
#
_cell.length_a   1.000
_cell.length_b   1.000
_cell.length_c   1.000
_cell.angle_alpha   90.00
_cell.angle_beta   90.00
_cell.angle_gamma   90.00
#
_symmetry.space_group_name_H-M   'P 1'
#
loop_
_entity.id
_entity.type
_entity.pdbx_description
1 polymer ?
#
loop_
_entity_poly.entity_id
_entity_poly.type
_entity_poly.pdbx_seq_one_letter_code
_entity_poly.pdbx_strand_id
1 'polypeptide(L)'
;MVNTDGGPRGRYLFDVGASMKGIAVRIALALALFYVVCFTAYTNLIIKFFGLPFPGMVAVVLIPLTTAGFIYLNRMQKKVSLKSSEKFSISALFFASLYGVFAYDVYQQNPASLPIMAAALFATFGWLYTAYENRNNNRKAHTLNILLQMRNSAEYNKHREIILKHFSPQTKIDTSLIAQTQKSVTDPAINLRWSVVYLANYIEFICVGYVTRDLDEGLLIKSFRSIIINFWDSFEPFLLEERQDDYGRYNPKIYENIEITAQEMRRKRIKEGLNLGPLQANRIHGP
;
A
#
# COMPACT_ATOMS: atom_id res chain seq x y z
N MET A 1 -40.89 -11.91 -31.83
CA MET A 1 -41.40 -10.92 -30.86
C MET A 1 -40.22 -10.08 -30.39
N VAL A 2 -40.33 -8.79 -30.68
CA VAL A 2 -39.35 -7.75 -30.40
C VAL A 2 -39.29 -7.50 -28.90
N ASN A 3 -38.10 -7.43 -28.33
CA ASN A 3 -37.92 -6.71 -27.07
C ASN A 3 -36.66 -5.85 -27.16
N THR A 4 -36.88 -4.63 -27.62
CA THR A 4 -35.95 -3.51 -27.62
C THR A 4 -36.19 -2.74 -26.33
N ASP A 5 -35.26 -2.82 -25.36
CA ASP A 5 -35.16 -1.85 -24.27
C ASP A 5 -33.69 -1.68 -23.86
N GLY A 6 -32.94 -1.04 -24.76
CA GLY A 6 -31.61 -0.51 -24.49
C GLY A 6 -31.70 0.89 -23.91
N GLY A 7 -31.94 1.01 -22.60
CA GLY A 7 -31.85 2.26 -21.86
C GLY A 7 -30.43 2.50 -21.32
N PRO A 8 -29.80 3.69 -21.49
CA PRO A 8 -28.50 3.98 -20.92
C PRO A 8 -28.68 4.36 -19.43
N ARG A 9 -28.85 3.36 -18.56
CA ARG A 9 -28.91 3.56 -17.11
C ARG A 9 -27.81 2.78 -16.42
N GLY A 10 -26.64 3.39 -16.29
CA GLY A 10 -25.54 2.74 -15.57
C GLY A 10 -24.26 3.55 -15.40
N ARG A 11 -24.27 4.88 -15.56
CA ARG A 11 -23.04 5.70 -15.54
C ARG A 11 -23.02 6.78 -14.46
N TYR A 12 -23.75 6.61 -13.36
CA TYR A 12 -23.84 7.64 -12.28
C TYR A 12 -23.42 7.18 -10.87
N LEU A 13 -22.99 5.94 -10.65
CA LEU A 13 -22.66 5.45 -9.30
C LEU A 13 -21.16 5.39 -8.97
N PHE A 14 -20.28 5.74 -9.92
CA PHE A 14 -18.82 5.68 -9.70
C PHE A 14 -18.16 7.00 -9.27
N ASP A 15 -18.93 8.08 -9.08
CA ASP A 15 -18.34 9.40 -8.82
C ASP A 15 -18.58 9.95 -7.41
N VAL A 16 -19.25 9.21 -6.52
CA VAL A 16 -19.48 9.69 -5.14
C VAL A 16 -18.18 9.65 -4.31
N GLY A 17 -17.34 8.63 -4.53
CA GLY A 17 -16.05 8.49 -3.83
C GLY A 17 -14.95 9.44 -4.32
N ALA A 18 -14.96 9.82 -5.60
CA ALA A 18 -14.09 10.86 -6.14
C ALA A 18 -14.62 12.27 -5.80
N SER A 19 -15.95 12.45 -5.79
CA SER A 19 -16.61 13.67 -5.31
C SER A 19 -16.32 13.95 -3.84
N MET A 20 -16.41 12.96 -2.94
CA MET A 20 -16.11 13.16 -1.51
C MET A 20 -14.65 13.55 -1.25
N LYS A 21 -13.69 13.05 -2.04
CA LYS A 21 -12.28 13.46 -1.95
C LYS A 21 -12.08 14.89 -2.47
N GLY A 22 -12.75 15.25 -3.56
CA GLY A 22 -12.78 16.62 -4.06
C GLY A 22 -13.41 17.59 -3.05
N ILE A 23 -14.48 17.17 -2.37
CA ILE A 23 -15.14 17.95 -1.31
C ILE A 23 -14.21 18.13 -0.12
N ALA A 24 -13.51 17.09 0.33
CA ALA A 24 -12.55 17.21 1.44
C ALA A 24 -11.40 18.18 1.11
N VAL A 25 -10.87 18.13 -0.11
CA VAL A 25 -9.83 19.07 -0.57
C VAL A 25 -10.38 20.49 -0.69
N ARG A 26 -11.60 20.68 -1.19
CA ARG A 26 -12.26 21.99 -1.28
C ARG A 26 -12.57 22.57 0.10
N ILE A 27 -12.98 21.74 1.06
CA ILE A 27 -13.17 22.14 2.46
C ILE A 27 -11.83 22.51 3.09
N ALA A 28 -10.77 21.73 2.86
CA ALA A 28 -9.43 22.06 3.35
C ALA A 28 -8.90 23.38 2.77
N LEU A 29 -9.12 23.62 1.46
CA LEU A 29 -8.79 24.88 0.80
C LEU A 29 -9.63 26.04 1.32
N ALA A 30 -10.93 25.84 1.51
CA ALA A 30 -11.83 26.86 2.05
C ALA A 30 -11.49 27.19 3.52
N LEU A 31 -11.11 26.21 4.33
CA LEU A 31 -10.62 26.41 5.69
C LEU A 31 -9.26 27.10 5.69
N ALA A 32 -8.36 26.78 4.74
CA ALA A 32 -7.09 27.49 4.59
C ALA A 32 -7.30 28.97 4.18
N LEU A 33 -8.22 29.24 3.25
CA LEU A 33 -8.59 30.59 2.83
C LEU A 33 -9.28 31.37 3.96
N PHE A 34 -10.24 30.74 4.63
CA PHE A 34 -10.90 31.31 5.81
C PHE A 34 -9.89 31.59 6.92
N TYR A 35 -8.93 30.69 7.13
CA TYR A 35 -7.84 30.90 8.08
C TYR A 35 -6.97 32.08 7.67
N VAL A 36 -6.60 32.24 6.40
CA VAL A 36 -5.84 33.42 5.92
C VAL A 36 -6.62 34.71 6.16
N VAL A 37 -7.93 34.74 5.92
CA VAL A 37 -8.79 35.91 6.15
C VAL A 37 -8.99 36.21 7.64
N CYS A 38 -9.23 35.19 8.47
CA CYS A 38 -9.32 35.36 9.91
C CYS A 38 -7.96 35.79 10.49
N PHE A 39 -6.86 35.29 9.95
CA PHE A 39 -5.51 35.65 10.37
C PHE A 39 -5.15 37.11 10.01
N THR A 40 -5.58 37.63 8.86
CA THR A 40 -5.41 39.05 8.53
C THR A 40 -6.30 39.96 9.40
N ALA A 41 -7.49 39.51 9.80
CA ALA A 41 -8.32 40.25 10.75
C ALA A 41 -7.76 40.22 12.19
N TYR A 42 -7.19 39.09 12.60
CA TYR A 42 -6.68 38.87 13.96
C TYR A 42 -5.30 39.49 14.19
N THR A 43 -4.45 39.59 13.16
CA THR A 43 -3.14 40.25 13.24
C THR A 43 -3.25 41.73 13.64
N ASN A 44 -4.28 42.45 13.18
CA ASN A 44 -4.54 43.84 13.61
C ASN A 44 -4.86 43.97 15.11
N LEU A 45 -5.45 42.92 15.71
CA LEU A 45 -5.83 42.90 17.12
C LEU A 45 -4.65 42.47 18.01
N ILE A 46 -3.84 41.52 17.56
CA ILE A 46 -2.63 41.06 18.28
C ILE A 46 -1.52 42.12 18.23
N ILE A 47 -1.29 42.80 17.08
CA ILE A 47 -0.28 43.89 16.96
C ILE A 47 -0.46 44.93 18.07
N LYS A 48 -1.71 45.30 18.35
CA LYS A 48 -2.05 46.22 19.43
C LYS A 48 -1.78 45.66 20.84
N PHE A 49 -1.83 44.34 21.01
CA PHE A 49 -1.78 43.71 22.33
C PHE A 49 -0.38 43.29 22.76
N PHE A 50 0.48 42.85 21.84
CA PHE A 50 1.79 42.26 22.16
C PHE A 50 3.00 43.12 21.76
N GLY A 51 2.82 44.19 20.98
CA GLY A 51 3.90 45.10 20.59
C GLY A 51 5.01 44.48 19.73
N LEU A 52 4.87 43.23 19.29
CA LEU A 52 5.80 42.58 18.37
C LEU A 52 5.59 43.08 16.93
N PRO A 53 6.65 43.19 16.12
CA PRO A 53 6.50 43.45 14.69
C PRO A 53 5.76 42.28 14.04
N PHE A 54 4.91 42.57 13.05
CA PHE A 54 4.06 41.60 12.33
C PHE A 54 4.77 40.28 11.95
N PRO A 55 6.03 40.27 11.44
CA PRO A 55 6.74 39.02 11.13
C PRO A 55 6.92 38.09 12.34
N GLY A 56 7.18 38.64 13.52
CA GLY A 56 7.39 37.87 14.75
C GLY A 56 6.12 37.17 15.24
N MET A 57 4.97 37.84 15.11
CA MET A 57 3.68 37.24 15.47
C MET A 57 3.29 36.12 14.51
N VAL A 58 3.55 36.33 13.22
CA VAL A 58 3.29 35.34 12.18
C VAL A 58 4.12 34.09 12.43
N ALA A 59 5.41 34.21 12.76
CA ALA A 59 6.26 33.09 13.12
C ALA A 59 5.77 32.33 14.37
N VAL A 60 5.42 33.05 15.45
CA VAL A 60 4.98 32.43 16.72
C VAL A 60 3.65 31.69 16.59
N VAL A 61 2.74 32.13 15.73
CA VAL A 61 1.42 31.48 15.56
C VAL A 61 1.45 30.42 14.47
N LEU A 62 2.02 30.71 13.29
CA LEU A 62 1.98 29.77 12.15
C LEU A 62 2.93 28.59 12.34
N ILE A 63 4.12 28.76 12.91
CA ILE A 63 5.08 27.64 13.02
C ILE A 63 4.54 26.52 13.93
N PRO A 64 4.03 26.79 15.15
CA PRO A 64 3.46 25.73 15.98
C PRO A 64 2.20 25.11 15.37
N LEU A 65 1.36 25.91 14.73
CA LEU A 65 0.07 25.45 14.19
C LEU A 65 0.26 24.60 12.93
N THR A 66 1.18 25.00 12.05
CA THR A 66 1.58 24.20 10.88
C THR A 66 2.31 22.93 11.31
N THR A 67 3.15 23.00 12.36
CA THR A 67 3.86 21.82 12.90
C THR A 67 2.88 20.84 13.54
N ALA A 68 1.92 21.33 14.34
CA ALA A 68 0.85 20.53 14.91
C ALA A 68 -0.04 19.92 13.82
N GLY A 69 -0.36 20.68 12.77
CA GLY A 69 -1.07 20.19 11.58
C GLY A 69 -0.31 19.08 10.86
N PHE A 70 1.00 19.26 10.65
CA PHE A 70 1.86 18.24 10.02
C PHE A 70 1.95 16.96 10.88
N ILE A 71 2.14 17.09 12.20
CA ILE A 71 2.15 15.96 13.14
C ILE A 71 0.80 15.25 13.13
N TYR A 72 -0.31 15.99 13.19
CA TYR A 72 -1.66 15.43 13.15
C TYR A 72 -1.92 14.68 11.84
N LEU A 73 -1.53 15.25 10.69
CA LEU A 73 -1.69 14.63 9.39
C LEU A 73 -0.81 13.39 9.25
N ASN A 74 0.43 13.40 9.73
CA ASN A 74 1.29 12.20 9.79
C ASN A 74 0.73 11.11 10.70
N ARG A 75 0.04 11.47 11.78
CA ARG A 75 -0.68 10.48 12.62
C ARG A 75 -1.92 9.94 11.91
N MET A 76 -2.66 10.79 11.20
CA MET A 76 -3.81 10.38 10.39
C MET A 76 -3.42 9.51 9.20
N GLN A 77 -2.21 9.67 8.63
CA GLN A 77 -1.67 8.79 7.60
C GLN A 77 -1.60 7.32 8.02
N LYS A 78 -1.42 7.03 9.33
CA LYS A 78 -1.46 5.64 9.83
C LYS A 78 -2.87 5.04 9.81
N LYS A 79 -3.91 5.89 9.80
CA LYS A 79 -5.33 5.47 9.84
C LYS A 79 -6.03 5.57 8.49
N VAL A 80 -5.61 6.50 7.62
CA VAL A 80 -6.21 6.77 6.31
C VAL A 80 -5.16 6.51 5.24
N SER A 81 -5.47 5.61 4.29
CA SER A 81 -4.60 5.29 3.15
C SER A 81 -4.57 6.46 2.15
N LEU A 82 -3.88 7.54 2.52
CA LEU A 82 -3.65 8.68 1.63
C LEU A 82 -2.78 8.25 0.45
N LYS A 83 -3.15 8.69 -0.75
CA LYS A 83 -2.36 8.51 -1.96
C LYS A 83 -1.02 9.26 -1.83
N SER A 84 0.00 8.77 -2.51
CA SER A 84 1.32 9.42 -2.61
C SER A 84 1.23 10.92 -2.92
N SER A 85 0.37 11.29 -3.87
CA SER A 85 0.15 12.68 -4.27
C SER A 85 -0.42 13.53 -3.14
N GLU A 86 -1.32 12.98 -2.33
CA GLU A 86 -1.96 13.69 -1.21
C GLU A 86 -0.94 13.95 -0.08
N LYS A 87 -0.06 12.99 0.20
CA LYS A 87 1.04 13.16 1.18
C LYS A 87 2.02 14.24 0.75
N PHE A 88 2.35 14.27 -0.53
CA PHE A 88 3.20 15.29 -1.12
C PHE A 88 2.54 16.67 -1.04
N SER A 89 1.26 16.79 -1.44
CA SER A 89 0.53 18.07 -1.37
C SER A 89 0.45 18.63 0.04
N ILE A 90 0.22 17.79 1.06
CA ILE A 90 0.20 18.22 2.46
C ILE A 90 1.56 18.78 2.89
N SER A 91 2.64 18.07 2.54
CA SER A 91 4.00 18.50 2.88
C SER A 91 4.37 19.79 2.13
N ALA A 92 3.98 19.91 0.85
CA ALA A 92 4.15 21.11 0.05
C ALA A 92 3.44 22.33 0.66
N LEU A 93 2.20 22.16 1.12
CA LEU A 93 1.45 23.22 1.80
C LEU A 93 2.11 23.67 3.10
N PHE A 94 2.62 22.74 3.91
CA PHE A 94 3.37 23.05 5.12
C PHE A 94 4.60 23.93 4.83
N PHE A 95 5.45 23.49 3.89
CA PHE A 95 6.65 24.24 3.54
C PHE A 95 6.35 25.55 2.80
N ALA A 96 5.29 25.62 1.99
CA ALA A 96 4.84 26.88 1.38
C ALA A 96 4.34 27.88 2.43
N SER A 97 3.69 27.40 3.49
CA SER A 97 3.27 28.26 4.60
C SER A 97 4.46 28.81 5.39
N LEU A 98 5.48 27.98 5.66
CA LEU A 98 6.75 28.44 6.26
C LEU A 98 7.44 29.47 5.37
N TYR A 99 7.50 29.22 4.05
CA TYR A 99 8.07 30.16 3.10
C TYR A 99 7.38 31.52 3.13
N GLY A 100 6.05 31.56 3.19
CA GLY A 100 5.30 32.82 3.24
C GLY A 100 5.69 33.70 4.43
N VAL A 101 5.98 33.10 5.59
CA VAL A 101 6.44 33.82 6.79
C VAL A 101 7.83 34.42 6.58
N PHE A 102 8.78 33.62 6.07
CA PHE A 102 10.15 34.08 5.81
C PHE A 102 10.22 35.09 4.66
N ALA A 103 9.42 34.88 3.61
CA ALA A 103 9.37 35.77 2.45
C ALA A 103 8.90 37.17 2.84
N TYR A 104 7.98 37.30 3.79
CA TYR A 104 7.53 38.61 4.26
C TYR A 104 8.66 39.40 4.94
N ASP A 105 9.41 38.77 5.84
CA ASP A 105 10.53 39.43 6.53
C ASP A 105 11.66 39.80 5.56
N VAL A 106 12.00 38.86 4.67
CA VAL A 106 13.02 39.04 3.64
C VAL A 106 12.63 40.13 2.64
N TYR A 107 11.35 40.26 2.28
CA TYR A 107 10.88 41.32 1.38
C TYR A 107 11.13 42.72 1.96
N GLN A 108 10.93 42.90 3.27
CA GLN A 108 11.12 44.19 3.93
C GLN A 108 12.61 44.58 4.02
N GLN A 109 13.51 43.59 4.18
CA GLN A 109 14.94 43.85 4.31
C GLN A 109 15.65 43.93 2.96
N ASN A 110 15.38 43.00 2.04
CA ASN A 110 16.00 42.94 0.72
C ASN A 110 15.13 42.18 -0.30
N PRO A 111 14.30 42.87 -1.08
CA PRO A 111 13.37 42.22 -2.02
C PRO A 111 14.08 41.43 -3.13
N ALA A 112 15.34 41.76 -3.46
CA ALA A 112 16.10 41.05 -4.49
C ALA A 112 16.48 39.61 -4.10
N SER A 113 16.40 39.25 -2.81
CA SER A 113 16.73 37.90 -2.32
C SER A 113 15.55 36.92 -2.36
N LEU A 114 14.31 37.40 -2.56
CA LEU A 114 13.12 36.56 -2.68
C LEU A 114 13.22 35.49 -3.78
N PRO A 115 13.66 35.80 -5.02
CA PRO A 115 13.75 34.80 -6.07
C PRO A 115 14.74 33.69 -5.74
N ILE A 116 15.84 34.02 -5.05
CA ILE A 116 16.85 33.05 -4.63
C ILE A 116 16.25 32.06 -3.62
N MET A 117 15.50 32.58 -2.65
CA MET A 117 14.84 31.74 -1.65
C MET A 117 13.72 30.87 -2.26
N ALA A 118 12.94 31.43 -3.19
CA ALA A 118 11.95 30.66 -3.95
C ALA A 118 12.62 29.52 -4.73
N ALA A 119 13.72 29.81 -5.43
CA ALA A 119 14.46 28.81 -6.20
C ALA A 119 14.99 27.68 -5.31
N ALA A 120 15.56 28.01 -4.14
CA ALA A 120 16.04 27.01 -3.19
C ALA A 120 14.92 26.08 -2.67
N LEU A 121 13.72 26.63 -2.43
CA LEU A 121 12.56 25.83 -2.03
C LEU A 121 12.07 24.91 -3.13
N PHE A 122 11.90 25.42 -4.35
CA PHE A 122 11.48 24.59 -5.48
C PHE A 122 12.50 23.48 -5.75
N ALA A 123 13.80 23.77 -5.64
CA ALA A 123 14.85 22.77 -5.75
C ALA A 123 14.72 21.68 -4.66
N THR A 124 14.49 22.08 -3.41
CA THR A 124 14.31 21.16 -2.28
C THR A 124 13.06 20.28 -2.47
N PHE A 125 11.94 20.86 -2.93
CA PHE A 125 10.73 20.10 -3.24
C PHE A 125 10.93 19.13 -4.38
N GLY A 126 11.60 19.56 -5.46
CA GLY A 126 11.94 18.71 -6.60
C GLY A 126 12.79 17.52 -6.15
N TRP A 127 13.76 17.74 -5.27
CA TRP A 127 14.58 16.68 -4.69
C TRP A 127 13.75 15.71 -3.83
N LEU A 128 12.95 16.22 -2.90
CA LEU A 128 12.12 15.39 -2.02
C LEU A 128 11.08 14.56 -2.80
N TYR A 129 10.44 15.16 -3.79
CA TYR A 129 9.50 14.47 -4.67
C TYR A 129 10.18 13.35 -5.46
N THR A 130 11.31 13.68 -6.10
CA THR A 130 12.10 12.72 -6.86
C THR A 130 12.60 11.57 -5.98
N ALA A 131 13.10 11.86 -4.77
CA ALA A 131 13.54 10.85 -3.82
C ALA A 131 12.39 9.92 -3.39
N TYR A 132 11.20 10.46 -3.18
CA TYR A 132 10.00 9.69 -2.85
C TYR A 132 9.57 8.78 -4.00
N GLU A 133 9.43 9.32 -5.22
CA GLU A 133 9.06 8.54 -6.40
C GLU A 133 10.12 7.48 -6.72
N ASN A 134 11.41 7.81 -6.59
CA ASN A 134 12.50 6.85 -6.75
C ASN A 134 12.39 5.70 -5.75
N ARG A 135 12.07 5.96 -4.47
CA ARG A 135 11.86 4.90 -3.49
C ARG A 135 10.70 3.97 -3.90
N ASN A 136 9.59 4.54 -4.37
CA ASN A 136 8.43 3.78 -4.82
C ASN A 136 8.73 2.95 -6.08
N ASN A 137 9.42 3.54 -7.04
CA ASN A 137 9.84 2.88 -8.28
C ASN A 137 10.86 1.77 -8.00
N ASN A 138 11.82 2.00 -7.11
CA ASN A 138 12.80 1.00 -6.69
C ASN A 138 12.11 -0.20 -6.03
N ARG A 139 11.11 0.03 -5.16
CA ARG A 139 10.33 -1.07 -4.56
C ARG A 139 9.59 -1.88 -5.63
N LYS A 140 8.93 -1.21 -6.58
CA LYS A 140 8.23 -1.88 -7.69
C LYS A 140 9.18 -2.68 -8.57
N ALA A 141 10.31 -2.08 -8.95
CA ALA A 141 11.34 -2.72 -9.76
C ALA A 141 11.94 -3.93 -9.04
N HIS A 142 12.25 -3.80 -7.74
CA HIS A 142 12.74 -4.91 -6.92
C HIS A 142 11.73 -6.05 -6.85
N THR A 143 10.46 -5.74 -6.61
CA THR A 143 9.38 -6.73 -6.58
C THR A 143 9.26 -7.44 -7.92
N LEU A 144 9.23 -6.67 -9.03
CA LEU A 144 9.14 -7.23 -10.38
C LEU A 144 10.33 -8.13 -10.70
N ASN A 145 11.54 -7.74 -10.30
CA ASN A 145 12.74 -8.57 -10.47
C ASN A 145 12.62 -9.91 -9.73
N ILE A 146 12.17 -9.91 -8.48
CA ILE A 146 11.92 -11.15 -7.72
C ILE A 146 10.86 -12.02 -8.44
N LEU A 147 9.75 -11.42 -8.87
CA LEU A 147 8.69 -12.16 -9.57
C LEU A 147 9.18 -12.76 -10.91
N LEU A 148 10.01 -12.04 -11.65
CA LEU A 148 10.61 -12.53 -12.88
C LEU A 148 11.65 -13.63 -12.61
N GLN A 149 12.48 -13.48 -11.58
CA GLN A 149 13.44 -14.51 -11.18
C GLN A 149 12.75 -15.80 -10.76
N MET A 150 11.64 -15.72 -10.03
CA MET A 150 10.79 -16.88 -9.72
C MET A 150 10.28 -17.56 -10.98
N ARG A 151 9.68 -16.78 -11.88
CA ARG A 151 9.08 -17.30 -13.11
C ARG A 151 10.10 -17.97 -14.02
N ASN A 152 11.33 -17.45 -14.05
CA ASN A 152 12.41 -17.97 -14.87
C ASN A 152 13.28 -19.00 -14.13
N SER A 153 12.99 -19.31 -12.86
CA SER A 153 13.73 -20.31 -12.10
C SER A 153 13.33 -21.71 -12.57
N ALA A 154 14.25 -22.40 -13.23
CA ALA A 154 14.06 -23.78 -13.70
C ALA A 154 13.76 -24.73 -12.53
N GLU A 155 14.46 -24.59 -11.40
CA GLU A 155 14.24 -25.42 -10.21
C GLU A 155 12.85 -25.17 -9.59
N TYR A 156 12.43 -23.91 -9.49
CA TYR A 156 11.07 -23.60 -9.01
C TYR A 156 10.00 -24.21 -9.93
N ASN A 157 10.15 -24.04 -11.24
CA ASN A 157 9.20 -24.58 -12.22
C ASN A 157 9.17 -26.11 -12.20
N LYS A 158 10.32 -26.77 -12.04
CA LYS A 158 10.44 -28.21 -11.89
C LYS A 158 9.67 -28.73 -10.67
N HIS A 159 9.87 -28.14 -9.49
CA HIS A 159 9.13 -28.54 -8.28
C HIS A 159 7.64 -28.24 -8.39
N ARG A 160 7.25 -27.14 -9.03
CA ARG A 160 5.86 -26.81 -9.32
C ARG A 160 5.19 -27.82 -10.26
N GLU A 161 5.87 -28.22 -11.32
CA GLU A 161 5.36 -29.24 -12.26
C GLU A 161 5.21 -30.61 -11.59
N ILE A 162 6.18 -31.00 -10.75
CA ILE A 162 6.09 -32.23 -9.95
C ILE A 162 4.83 -32.23 -9.10
N ILE A 163 4.53 -31.14 -8.39
CA ILE A 163 3.34 -31.05 -7.56
C ILE A 163 2.06 -31.09 -8.39
N LEU A 164 1.98 -30.30 -9.46
CA LEU A 164 0.78 -30.24 -10.31
C LEU A 164 0.47 -31.56 -11.02
N LYS A 165 1.48 -32.39 -11.28
CA LYS A 165 1.30 -33.71 -11.88
C LYS A 165 0.68 -34.72 -10.91
N HIS A 166 0.92 -34.59 -9.61
CA HIS A 166 0.55 -35.59 -8.61
C HIS A 166 -0.59 -35.15 -7.70
N PHE A 167 -0.89 -33.85 -7.62
CA PHE A 167 -1.95 -33.32 -6.78
C PHE A 167 -2.88 -32.41 -7.56
N SER A 168 -4.18 -32.60 -7.36
CA SER A 168 -5.21 -31.73 -7.93
C SER A 168 -5.27 -30.39 -7.18
N PRO A 169 -5.52 -29.25 -7.86
CA PRO A 169 -5.54 -27.92 -7.24
C PRO A 169 -6.56 -27.69 -6.11
N GLN A 170 -7.49 -28.62 -5.90
CA GLN A 170 -8.61 -28.50 -4.95
C GLN A 170 -8.51 -29.51 -3.81
N THR A 171 -7.50 -30.37 -3.83
CA THR A 171 -7.30 -31.38 -2.80
C THR A 171 -6.55 -30.76 -1.62
N LYS A 172 -7.02 -31.00 -0.40
CA LYS A 172 -6.23 -30.73 0.80
C LYS A 172 -5.15 -31.80 0.92
N ILE A 173 -3.91 -31.37 1.06
CA ILE A 173 -2.71 -32.19 1.05
C ILE A 173 -2.14 -32.16 2.46
N ASP A 174 -2.13 -33.32 3.09
CA ASP A 174 -1.47 -33.61 4.36
C ASP A 174 -0.20 -34.45 4.14
N THR A 175 0.59 -34.67 5.18
CA THR A 175 1.80 -35.48 5.06
C THR A 175 1.48 -36.94 4.70
N SER A 176 0.33 -37.45 5.15
CA SER A 176 -0.10 -38.82 4.89
C SER A 176 -0.37 -39.07 3.41
N LEU A 177 -1.07 -38.15 2.73
CA LEU A 177 -1.33 -38.18 1.30
C LEU A 177 -0.05 -38.03 0.50
N ILE A 178 0.87 -37.15 0.92
CA ILE A 178 2.18 -37.02 0.25
C ILE A 178 2.94 -38.36 0.31
N ALA A 179 2.99 -39.00 1.48
CA ALA A 179 3.65 -40.28 1.66
C ALA A 179 2.98 -41.40 0.86
N GLN A 180 1.65 -41.40 0.77
CA GLN A 180 0.90 -42.35 -0.05
C GLN A 180 1.18 -42.15 -1.54
N THR A 181 1.08 -40.92 -2.03
CA THR A 181 1.33 -40.59 -3.44
C THR A 181 2.78 -40.87 -3.81
N GLN A 182 3.73 -40.63 -2.92
CA GLN A 182 5.15 -40.93 -3.15
C GLN A 182 5.39 -42.41 -3.47
N LYS A 183 4.63 -43.34 -2.90
CA LYS A 183 4.74 -44.78 -3.21
C LYS A 183 4.34 -45.12 -4.65
N SER A 184 3.51 -44.29 -5.27
CA SER A 184 3.10 -44.46 -6.67
C SER A 184 4.08 -43.83 -7.67
N VAL A 185 5.05 -43.05 -7.19
CA VAL A 185 6.07 -42.42 -8.02
C VAL A 185 7.18 -43.43 -8.30
N THR A 186 7.36 -43.76 -9.58
CA THR A 186 8.36 -44.73 -10.04
C THR A 186 9.77 -44.15 -10.17
N ASP A 187 9.89 -42.83 -10.35
CA ASP A 187 11.18 -42.16 -10.50
C ASP A 187 11.82 -41.86 -9.14
N PRO A 188 12.96 -42.47 -8.80
CA PRO A 188 13.63 -42.26 -7.52
C PRO A 188 14.18 -40.84 -7.35
N ALA A 189 14.35 -40.06 -8.43
CA ALA A 189 14.80 -38.68 -8.35
C ALA A 189 13.71 -37.71 -7.86
N ILE A 190 12.44 -38.13 -7.86
CA ILE A 190 11.31 -37.30 -7.48
C ILE A 190 11.01 -37.48 -5.99
N ASN A 191 11.21 -36.42 -5.22
CA ASN A 191 10.76 -36.33 -3.83
C ASN A 191 9.64 -35.29 -3.71
N LEU A 192 8.41 -35.76 -3.47
CA LEU A 192 7.22 -34.92 -3.39
C LEU A 192 7.27 -34.01 -2.16
N ARG A 193 7.61 -34.55 -0.97
CA ARG A 193 7.72 -33.75 0.26
C ARG A 193 8.72 -32.61 0.08
N TRP A 194 9.90 -32.93 -0.45
CA TRP A 194 10.93 -31.93 -0.75
C TRP A 194 10.44 -30.86 -1.73
N SER A 195 9.68 -31.27 -2.75
CA SER A 195 9.11 -30.32 -3.71
C SER A 195 8.12 -29.35 -3.06
N VAL A 196 7.26 -29.83 -2.15
CA VAL A 196 6.33 -28.99 -1.40
C VAL A 196 7.08 -28.02 -0.48
N VAL A 197 8.05 -28.52 0.30
CA VAL A 197 8.89 -27.70 1.18
C VAL A 197 9.64 -26.63 0.39
N TYR A 198 10.19 -26.98 -0.77
CA TYR A 198 10.92 -26.04 -1.63
C TYR A 198 10.01 -24.89 -2.09
N LEU A 199 8.80 -25.19 -2.56
CA LEU A 199 7.84 -24.15 -2.93
C LEU A 199 7.35 -23.34 -1.73
N ALA A 200 7.09 -23.99 -0.59
CA ALA A 200 6.66 -23.33 0.64
C ALA A 200 7.71 -22.31 1.10
N ASN A 201 8.99 -22.68 1.11
CA ASN A 201 10.09 -21.77 1.44
C ASN A 201 10.13 -20.55 0.52
N TYR A 202 9.92 -20.76 -0.77
CA TYR A 202 9.89 -19.65 -1.74
C TYR A 202 8.71 -18.72 -1.49
N ILE A 203 7.51 -19.28 -1.29
CA ILE A 203 6.29 -18.49 -1.04
C ILE A 203 6.39 -17.76 0.31
N GLU A 204 6.93 -18.40 1.34
CA GLU A 204 7.19 -17.79 2.65
C GLU A 204 8.11 -16.57 2.52
N PHE A 205 9.19 -16.66 1.72
CA PHE A 205 10.06 -15.52 1.45
C PHE A 205 9.32 -14.34 0.81
N ILE A 206 8.45 -14.61 -0.17
CA ILE A 206 7.59 -13.57 -0.78
C ILE A 206 6.62 -12.98 0.26
N CYS A 207 6.04 -13.82 1.12
CA CYS A 207 5.12 -13.38 2.17
C CYS A 207 5.84 -12.51 3.22
N VAL A 208 7.07 -12.84 3.60
CA VAL A 208 7.90 -11.99 4.48
C VAL A 208 8.09 -10.61 3.84
N GLY A 209 8.47 -10.54 2.57
CA GLY A 209 8.64 -9.27 1.85
C GLY A 209 7.34 -8.45 1.74
N TYR A 210 6.20 -9.14 1.67
CA TYR A 210 4.87 -8.51 1.70
C TYR A 210 4.52 -7.95 3.09
N VAL A 211 4.69 -8.75 4.15
CA VAL A 211 4.38 -8.36 5.54
C VAL A 211 5.26 -7.19 6.00
N THR A 212 6.55 -7.23 5.66
CA THR A 212 7.53 -6.18 6.00
C THR A 212 7.40 -4.90 5.17
N ARG A 213 6.57 -4.90 4.11
CA ARG A 213 6.40 -3.79 3.15
C ARG A 213 7.65 -3.47 2.31
N ASP A 214 8.57 -4.42 2.21
CA ASP A 214 9.74 -4.34 1.33
C ASP A 214 9.37 -4.64 -0.13
N LEU A 215 8.26 -5.35 -0.36
CA LEU A 215 7.69 -5.59 -1.68
C LEU A 215 6.48 -4.70 -1.95
N ASP A 216 6.22 -4.43 -3.23
CA ASP A 216 5.06 -3.65 -3.68
C ASP A 216 3.79 -4.47 -3.53
N GLU A 217 3.02 -4.13 -2.49
CA GLU A 217 1.73 -4.74 -2.17
C GLU A 217 0.77 -4.75 -3.38
N GLY A 218 0.68 -3.63 -4.10
CA GLY A 218 -0.25 -3.49 -5.22
C GLY A 218 0.05 -4.46 -6.35
N LEU A 219 1.33 -4.66 -6.64
CA LEU A 219 1.78 -5.65 -7.63
C LEU A 219 1.49 -7.07 -7.13
N LEU A 220 1.89 -7.42 -5.91
CA LEU A 220 1.69 -8.77 -5.35
C LEU A 220 0.21 -9.16 -5.25
N ILE A 221 -0.67 -8.26 -4.83
CA ILE A 221 -2.12 -8.54 -4.76
C ILE A 221 -2.70 -8.84 -6.15
N LYS A 222 -2.17 -8.21 -7.21
CA LYS A 222 -2.66 -8.42 -8.58
C LYS A 222 -2.12 -9.69 -9.22
N SER A 223 -0.88 -10.09 -8.89
CA SER A 223 -0.22 -11.24 -9.54
C SER A 223 -0.21 -12.51 -8.69
N PHE A 224 -0.08 -12.41 -7.37
CA PHE A 224 0.18 -13.54 -6.47
C PHE A 224 -0.97 -13.90 -5.52
N ARG A 225 -2.01 -13.07 -5.44
CA ARG A 225 -3.13 -13.30 -4.51
C ARG A 225 -3.76 -14.68 -4.61
N SER A 226 -4.16 -15.11 -5.80
CA SER A 226 -4.76 -16.44 -5.97
C SER A 226 -3.77 -17.56 -5.73
N ILE A 227 -2.48 -17.34 -6.06
CA ILE A 227 -1.42 -18.34 -5.85
C ILE A 227 -1.24 -18.60 -4.36
N ILE A 228 -1.08 -17.54 -3.55
CA ILE A 228 -0.86 -17.67 -2.10
C ILE A 228 -2.10 -18.25 -1.41
N ILE A 229 -3.30 -17.78 -1.77
CA ILE A 229 -4.55 -18.30 -1.19
C ILE A 229 -4.72 -19.78 -1.49
N ASN A 230 -4.59 -20.18 -2.77
CA ASN A 230 -4.77 -21.57 -3.17
C ASN A 230 -3.67 -22.47 -2.59
N PHE A 231 -2.43 -21.98 -2.53
CA PHE A 231 -1.34 -22.73 -1.91
C PHE A 231 -1.60 -22.99 -0.43
N TRP A 232 -2.05 -21.98 0.32
CA TRP A 232 -2.46 -22.17 1.71
C TRP A 232 -3.64 -23.13 1.82
N ASP A 233 -4.68 -22.98 1.01
CA ASP A 233 -5.86 -23.86 1.05
C ASP A 233 -5.54 -25.32 0.79
N SER A 234 -4.62 -25.60 -0.14
CA SER A 234 -4.20 -26.95 -0.48
C SER A 234 -3.23 -27.52 0.55
N PHE A 235 -2.25 -26.75 1.04
CA PHE A 235 -1.15 -27.27 1.86
C PHE A 235 -1.23 -26.93 3.34
N GLU A 236 -2.27 -26.24 3.82
CA GLU A 236 -2.48 -25.90 5.22
C GLU A 236 -2.23 -27.08 6.18
N PRO A 237 -2.81 -28.29 5.97
CA PRO A 237 -2.57 -29.42 6.88
C PRO A 237 -1.08 -29.80 6.95
N PHE A 238 -0.44 -29.93 5.79
CA PHE A 238 0.99 -30.23 5.69
C PHE A 238 1.87 -29.16 6.37
N LEU A 239 1.62 -27.87 6.11
CA LEU A 239 2.43 -26.78 6.67
C LEU A 239 2.29 -26.68 8.20
N LEU A 240 1.11 -26.98 8.73
CA LEU A 240 0.88 -27.02 10.17
C LEU A 240 1.59 -28.20 10.85
N GLU A 241 1.68 -29.34 10.18
CA GLU A 241 2.47 -30.49 10.65
C GLU A 241 3.97 -30.18 10.65
N GLU A 242 4.48 -29.50 9.61
CA GLU A 242 5.89 -29.05 9.55
C GLU A 242 6.26 -28.00 10.62
N ARG A 243 5.28 -27.44 11.36
CA ARG A 243 5.57 -26.61 12.55
C ARG A 243 6.02 -27.45 13.75
N GLN A 244 5.87 -28.77 13.71
CA GLN A 244 6.36 -29.67 14.74
C GLN A 244 7.77 -30.16 14.37
N ASP A 245 8.73 -30.04 15.29
CA ASP A 245 10.05 -30.62 15.08
C ASP A 245 10.05 -32.14 15.28
N ASP A 246 11.16 -32.81 14.95
CA ASP A 246 11.33 -34.26 15.11
C ASP A 246 11.16 -34.74 16.57
N TYR A 247 11.19 -33.82 17.55
CA TYR A 247 10.99 -34.07 18.98
C TYR A 247 9.58 -33.68 19.45
N GLY A 248 8.66 -33.34 18.54
CA GLY A 248 7.28 -32.93 18.82
C GLY A 248 7.14 -31.51 19.39
N ARG A 249 8.19 -30.68 19.36
CA ARG A 249 8.13 -29.29 19.80
C ARG A 249 7.52 -28.43 18.69
N TYR A 250 6.50 -27.67 19.07
CA TYR A 250 5.79 -26.77 18.17
C TYR A 250 6.49 -25.42 18.02
N ASN A 251 6.80 -25.03 16.79
CA ASN A 251 7.31 -23.72 16.42
C ASN A 251 6.31 -22.98 15.50
N PRO A 252 5.53 -22.02 16.03
CA PRO A 252 4.51 -21.33 15.26
C PRO A 252 5.06 -20.46 14.13
N LYS A 253 6.37 -20.14 14.15
CA LYS A 253 6.99 -19.22 13.18
C LYS A 253 7.25 -19.87 11.83
N ILE A 254 7.24 -21.20 11.75
CA ILE A 254 7.46 -21.92 10.50
C ILE A 254 6.22 -21.71 9.61
N TYR A 255 6.44 -21.10 8.43
CA TYR A 255 5.40 -20.77 7.46
C TYR A 255 4.27 -19.88 8.00
N GLU A 256 4.55 -19.07 9.03
CA GLU A 256 3.57 -18.15 9.63
C GLU A 256 3.17 -17.05 8.65
N ASN A 257 4.11 -16.55 7.84
CA ASN A 257 3.84 -15.42 6.96
C ASN A 257 2.93 -15.80 5.80
N ILE A 258 2.98 -17.05 5.30
CA ILE A 258 2.01 -17.58 4.33
C ILE A 258 0.59 -17.47 4.89
N GLU A 259 0.36 -17.93 6.13
CA GLU A 259 -0.95 -17.91 6.79
C GLU A 259 -1.47 -16.47 6.91
N ILE A 260 -0.66 -15.58 7.50
CA ILE A 260 -1.02 -14.18 7.69
C ILE A 260 -1.36 -13.51 6.35
N THR A 261 -0.52 -13.74 5.34
CA THR A 261 -0.68 -13.13 4.01
C THR A 261 -1.92 -13.66 3.30
N ALA A 262 -2.17 -14.98 3.35
CA ALA A 262 -3.36 -15.59 2.76
C ALA A 262 -4.64 -15.02 3.39
N GLN A 263 -4.69 -14.91 4.73
CA GLN A 263 -5.83 -14.32 5.44
C GLN A 263 -6.04 -12.85 5.08
N GLU A 264 -4.98 -12.04 5.04
CA GLU A 264 -5.08 -10.63 4.67
C GLU A 264 -5.56 -10.45 3.23
N MET A 265 -5.03 -11.24 2.29
CA MET A 265 -5.43 -11.22 0.89
C MET A 265 -6.89 -11.64 0.69
N ARG A 266 -7.39 -12.61 1.48
CA ARG A 266 -8.83 -12.96 1.53
C ARG A 266 -9.68 -11.79 2.01
N ARG A 267 -9.30 -11.17 3.13
CA ARG A 267 -10.01 -10.00 3.67
C ARG A 267 -10.09 -8.87 2.64
N LYS A 268 -9.00 -8.61 1.91
CA LYS A 268 -8.97 -7.61 0.82
C LYS A 268 -9.86 -8.02 -0.36
N ARG A 269 -9.83 -9.29 -0.77
CA ARG A 269 -10.73 -9.82 -1.82
C ARG A 269 -12.20 -9.65 -1.45
N ILE A 270 -12.58 -9.96 -0.21
CA ILE A 270 -13.96 -9.79 0.29
C ILE A 270 -14.32 -8.31 0.32
N LYS A 271 -13.44 -7.44 0.82
CA LYS A 271 -13.68 -5.99 0.84
C LYS A 271 -13.84 -5.41 -0.56
N GLU A 272 -13.04 -5.86 -1.53
CA GLU A 272 -13.20 -5.49 -2.94
C GLU A 272 -14.51 -6.02 -3.50
N GLY A 273 -14.87 -7.28 -3.23
CA GLY A 273 -16.13 -7.89 -3.65
C GLY A 273 -17.38 -7.27 -3.01
N LEU A 274 -17.31 -6.80 -1.77
CA LEU A 274 -18.40 -6.06 -1.10
C LEU A 274 -18.57 -4.63 -1.66
N ASN A 275 -17.48 -4.04 -2.16
CA ASN A 275 -17.52 -2.73 -2.83
C ASN A 275 -17.99 -2.82 -4.29
N LEU A 276 -17.89 -4.00 -4.90
CA LEU A 276 -18.49 -4.33 -6.19
C LEU A 276 -19.91 -4.83 -5.91
N GLY A 277 -20.92 -3.96 -5.97
CA GLY A 277 -22.32 -4.33 -5.69
C GLY A 277 -22.79 -5.63 -6.39
N PRO A 278 -23.91 -6.24 -5.94
CA PRO A 278 -24.31 -7.64 -6.21
C PRO A 278 -24.34 -8.06 -7.69
N LEU A 279 -24.32 -7.11 -8.62
CA LEU A 279 -24.32 -7.34 -10.07
C LEU A 279 -22.94 -7.75 -10.65
N GLN A 280 -21.82 -7.55 -9.95
CA GLN A 280 -20.50 -7.98 -10.43
C GLN A 280 -19.98 -9.27 -9.79
N ALA A 281 -20.50 -9.66 -8.62
CA ALA A 281 -20.14 -10.90 -7.94
C ALA A 281 -20.48 -12.15 -8.78
N ASN A 282 -21.56 -12.10 -9.57
CA ASN A 282 -21.98 -13.19 -10.45
C ASN A 282 -21.08 -13.43 -11.68
N ARG A 283 -20.11 -12.54 -12.00
CA ARG A 283 -19.15 -12.80 -13.09
C ARG A 283 -17.85 -13.45 -12.64
N ILE A 284 -17.60 -13.51 -11.33
CA ILE A 284 -16.36 -14.08 -10.77
C ILE A 284 -16.53 -15.58 -10.46
N HIS A 285 -17.78 -16.07 -10.52
CA HIS A 285 -18.16 -17.47 -10.31
C HIS A 285 -18.91 -18.03 -11.53
N GLY A 286 -18.32 -17.95 -12.72
CA GLY A 286 -18.71 -18.74 -13.88
C GLY A 286 -17.68 -19.86 -14.13
N PRO A 287 -18.10 -21.03 -14.63
CA PRO A 287 -17.34 -22.29 -14.63
C PRO A 287 -15.97 -22.22 -15.33
#